data_AF-A0A348Z3C4-F1
#
_entry.id   AF-A0A348Z3C4-F1
#
_cell.length_a   1.000
_cell.length_b   1.000
_cell.length_c   1.000
_cell.angle_alpha   90.00
_cell.angle_beta   90.00
_cell.angle_gamma   90.00
#
_symmetry.space_group_name_H-M   'P 1'
#
loop_
_entity.id
_entity.type
_entity.pdbx_description
1 polymer ?
#
loop_
_entity_poly.entity_id
_entity_poly.type
_entity_poly.pdbx_seq_one_letter_code
_entity_poly.pdbx_strand_id
1 'polypeptide(L)' 'TNMQNCLDMPQSTISQHIGKLKAFGIIDWQRNGLEIIYSVSDENIKKLIEVLF' A
#
# COMPACT_ATOMS: atom_id res chain seq x y z
N THR A 1 -1.78 -7.96 12.34
CA THR A 1 -0.60 -8.32 11.52
C THR A 1 -0.19 -7.11 10.71
N ASN A 2 1.10 -6.80 10.60
CA ASN A 2 1.60 -5.64 9.82
C ASN A 2 2.01 -6.08 8.41
N MET A 3 2.08 -5.14 7.47
CA MET A 3 2.31 -5.37 6.04
C MET A 3 3.56 -6.23 5.76
N GLN A 4 4.63 -6.06 6.54
CA GLN A 4 5.85 -6.86 6.42
C GLN A 4 5.61 -8.36 6.57
N ASN A 5 4.83 -8.76 7.58
CA ASN A 5 4.54 -10.17 7.85
C ASN A 5 3.53 -10.73 6.84
N CYS A 6 2.64 -9.89 6.30
CA CYS A 6 1.67 -10.33 5.29
C CYS A 6 2.33 -10.63 3.93
N LEU A 7 3.35 -9.85 3.57
CA LEU A 7 4.00 -9.94 2.26
C LEU A 7 5.28 -10.79 2.28
N ASP A 8 5.79 -11.16 3.47
CA ASP A 8 7.04 -11.90 3.64
C ASP A 8 8.23 -11.24 2.90
N MET A 9 8.36 -9.91 3.03
CA MET A 9 9.40 -9.12 2.39
C MET A 9 10.13 -8.19 3.38
N PRO A 10 11.38 -7.79 3.11
CA PRO A 10 12.07 -6.78 3.92
C PRO A 10 11.34 -5.43 3.95
N GLN A 11 11.40 -4.75 5.10
CA GLN A 11 10.75 -3.45 5.28
C GLN A 11 11.27 -2.36 4.34
N SER A 12 12.54 -2.42 3.94
CA SER A 12 13.14 -1.51 2.96
C SER A 12 12.49 -1.66 1.58
N THR A 13 12.28 -2.91 1.12
CA THR A 13 11.61 -3.23 -0.13
C THR A 13 10.17 -2.73 -0.12
N ILE A 14 9.43 -3.00 0.95
CA ILE A 14 8.04 -2.53 1.13
C ILE A 14 7.98 -1.00 1.09
N SER A 15 8.88 -0.33 1.82
CA SER A 15 8.96 1.14 1.85
C SER A 15 9.22 1.73 0.45
N GLN A 16 10.07 1.07 -0.34
CA GLN A 16 10.34 1.48 -1.72
C GLN A 16 9.09 1.35 -2.62
N HIS A 17 8.34 0.24 -2.51
CA HIS A 17 7.09 0.07 -3.26
C HIS A 17 6.02 1.10 -2.87
N ILE A 18 5.80 1.30 -1.56
CA ILE A 18 4.89 2.32 -1.04
C ILE A 18 5.27 3.71 -1.55
N GLY A 19 6.57 4.05 -1.55
CA GLY A 19 7.04 5.33 -2.06
C GLY A 19 6.65 5.57 -3.53
N LYS A 20 6.77 4.54 -4.38
CA LYS A 20 6.34 4.62 -5.78
C LYS A 20 4.81 4.75 -5.90
N LEU A 21 4.05 3.91 -5.18
CA LEU A 21 2.59 3.95 -5.22
C LEU A 21 2.04 5.31 -4.76
N LYS A 22 2.65 5.92 -3.73
CA LYS A 22 2.35 7.30 -3.31
C LYS A 22 2.67 8.32 -4.39
N ALA A 23 3.85 8.23 -4.99
CA ALA A 23 4.27 9.15 -6.04
C ALA A 23 3.34 9.12 -7.27
N PHE A 24 2.73 7.97 -7.54
CA PHE A 24 1.72 7.80 -8.60
C PHE A 24 0.28 8.10 -8.14
N GLY A 25 0.04 8.47 -6.88
CA GLY A 25 -1.30 8.76 -6.36
C GLY A 25 -2.22 7.53 -6.28
N ILE A 26 -1.67 6.32 -6.25
CA ILE A 26 -2.43 5.06 -6.22
C ILE A 26 -2.93 4.74 -4.80
N ILE A 27 -2.15 5.14 -3.78
CA ILE A 27 -2.46 4.89 -2.38
C ILE A 27 -2.48 6.17 -1.56
N ASP A 28 -3.41 6.21 -0.61
CA ASP A 28 -3.45 7.15 0.49
C ASP A 28 -2.78 6.55 1.73
N TRP A 29 -2.54 7.42 2.71
CA TRP A 29 -1.98 7.01 3.98
C TRP A 29 -2.52 7.88 5.12
N GLN A 30 -2.66 7.27 6.29
CA GLN A 30 -3.03 7.96 7.52
C GLN A 30 -2.11 7.51 8.65
N ARG A 31 -1.72 8.46 9.50
CA ARG A 31 -0.96 8.17 10.72
C ARG A 31 -1.92 7.85 11.87
N ASN A 32 -1.69 6.73 12.55
CA ASN A 32 -2.38 6.32 13.75
C ASN A 32 -1.36 6.03 14.86
N GLY A 33 -0.99 7.07 15.62
CA GLY A 33 0.07 6.99 16.62
C GLY A 33 1.45 6.64 16.01
N LEU A 34 1.94 5.45 16.33
CA LEU A 34 3.21 4.90 15.80
C LEU A 34 3.02 4.14 14.48
N GLU A 35 1.77 3.90 14.07
CA GLU A 35 1.45 3.15 12.87
C GLU A 35 1.12 4.06 11.69
N ILE A 36 1.42 3.58 10.49
CA ILE A 36 0.97 4.20 9.25
C ILE A 36 0.09 3.18 8.53
N ILE A 37 -1.15 3.57 8.28
CA ILE A 37 -2.14 2.77 7.58
C ILE A 37 -2.17 3.26 6.14
N TYR A 38 -2.13 2.32 5.19
CA TYR A 38 -2.18 2.61 3.75
C TYR A 38 -3.46 2.04 3.16
N SER A 39 -4.06 2.75 2.21
CA SER A 39 -5.27 2.31 1.50
C SER A 39 -5.17 2.66 0.02
N VAL A 40 -5.73 1.82 -0.85
CA VAL A 40 -5.84 2.15 -2.28
C VAL A 40 -6.89 3.24 -2.45
N SER A 41 -6.51 4.34 -3.10
CA SER A 41 -7.38 5.49 -3.35
C SER A 41 -7.77 5.64 -4.83
N ASP A 42 -7.00 5.03 -5.74
CA ASP A 42 -7.33 5.01 -7.16
C ASP A 42 -8.45 4.01 -7.47
N GLU A 43 -9.62 4.52 -7.86
CA GLU A 43 -10.81 3.73 -8.21
C GLU A 43 -10.61 2.85 -9.46
N ASN A 44 -9.76 3.24 -10.41
CA ASN A 44 -9.45 2.42 -11.58
C ASN A 44 -8.60 1.21 -11.16
N ILE A 45 -7.67 1.41 -10.23
CA ILE A 45 -6.85 0.32 -9.67
C ILE A 45 -7.71 -0.65 -8.86
N LYS A 46 -8.68 -0.15 -8.07
CA LYS A 46 -9.64 -1.02 -7.37
C LYS A 46 -10.41 -1.92 -8.33
N LYS A 47 -11.00 -1.33 -9.38
CA LYS A 47 -11.72 -2.08 -10.42
C LYS A 47 -10.82 -3.10 -11.13
N LEU A 48 -9.57 -2.75 -11.38
CA LEU A 48 -8.61 -3.66 -11.99
C LEU A 48 -8.33 -4.88 -11.08
N ILE A 49 -8.16 -4.65 -9.79
CA ILE A 49 -7.94 -5.73 -8.80
C ILE A 49 -9.15 -6.67 -8.76
N GLU A 50 -10.38 -6.14 -8.75
CA GLU A 50 -11.62 -6.92 -8.76
C GLU A 50 -11.80 -7.79 -10.01
N VAL A 51 -11.19 -7.40 -11.14
CA VAL A 51 -11.23 -8.18 -12.39
C VAL A 51 -10.15 -9.26 -12.41
N LEU A 52 -9.03 -9.07 -11.69
CA LEU A 52 -7.89 -9.98 -11.70
C LEU A 52 -7.98 -11.10 -10.65
N PHE A 53 -8.70 -10.88 -9.55
CA PHE A 53 -8.79 -11.79 -8.40
C PHE A 53 -10.23 -11.96 -7.94
#